data_AF-A0A0Q5XEY8-F1
#
_entry.id   AF-A0A0Q5XEY8-F1
#
_cell.length_a   1.000
_cell.length_b   1.000
_cell.length_c   1.000
_cell.angle_alpha   90.00
_cell.angle_beta   90.00
_cell.angle_gamma   90.00
#
_symmetry.space_group_name_H-M   'P 1'
#
loop_
_entity.id
_entity.type
_entity.pdbx_description
1 polymer ?
#
loop_
_entity_poly.entity_id
_entity_poly.type
_entity_poly.pdbx_seq_one_letter_code
_entity_poly.pdbx_strand_id
1 'polypeptide(L)'
;MTDKLSIVFEGKDRELLMSYGLLNELAKLVGSPEVAPQISLDEGLREDVLGACLAYRKASGKILKKVEDMDDLDMSIDDIEAVLDWATEHVLSFFVRSLGKMVKRVESNKDVLEGLKSSLDGLQGSTSATA
;
A
#
# COMPACT_ATOMS: atom_id res chain seq x y z
N MET A 1 -7.91 -6.04 -12.72
CA MET A 1 -8.18 -6.17 -11.28
C MET A 1 -9.39 -5.31 -10.95
N THR A 2 -10.37 -5.88 -10.26
CA THR A 2 -11.57 -5.17 -9.84
C THR A 2 -11.34 -4.55 -8.46
N ASP A 3 -11.81 -3.32 -8.25
CA ASP A 3 -11.67 -2.62 -6.96
C ASP A 3 -12.60 -3.19 -5.87
N LYS A 4 -13.41 -4.19 -6.20
CA LYS A 4 -14.39 -4.82 -5.32
C LYS A 4 -14.14 -6.32 -5.23
N LEU A 5 -14.38 -6.88 -4.06
CA LEU A 5 -14.33 -8.32 -3.80
C LEU A 5 -15.56 -8.71 -2.98
N SER A 6 -16.29 -9.73 -3.41
CA SER A 6 -17.41 -10.28 -2.65
C SER A 6 -16.93 -11.48 -1.85
N ILE A 7 -17.28 -11.53 -0.56
CA ILE A 7 -16.94 -12.60 0.37
C ILE A 7 -18.14 -12.96 1.24
N VAL A 8 -18.10 -14.10 1.91
CA VAL A 8 -19.01 -14.43 3.01
C VAL A 8 -18.29 -14.16 4.33
N PHE A 9 -18.87 -13.30 5.17
CA PHE A 9 -18.28 -12.89 6.46
C PHE A 9 -19.38 -12.86 7.53
N GLU A 10 -19.20 -13.61 8.63
CA GLU A 10 -20.19 -13.76 9.70
C GLU A 10 -21.56 -14.22 9.16
N GLY A 11 -21.52 -15.23 8.28
CA GLY A 11 -22.70 -15.81 7.62
C GLY A 11 -23.44 -14.87 6.66
N LYS A 12 -22.84 -13.73 6.26
CA LYS A 12 -23.47 -12.73 5.38
C LYS A 12 -22.60 -12.39 4.19
N ASP A 13 -23.23 -12.20 3.04
CA ASP A 13 -22.58 -11.64 1.87
C ASP A 13 -22.09 -10.21 2.16
N ARG A 14 -20.81 -9.98 1.94
CA ARG A 14 -20.16 -8.69 2.15
C ARG A 14 -19.32 -8.33 0.93
N GLU A 15 -19.46 -7.09 0.47
CA GLU A 15 -18.60 -6.52 -0.56
C GLU A 15 -17.50 -5.67 0.09
N LEU A 16 -16.24 -6.04 -0.14
CA LEU A 16 -15.08 -5.22 0.17
C LEU A 16 -14.79 -4.27 -0.99
N LEU A 17 -14.36 -3.05 -0.67
CA LEU A 17 -13.97 -2.03 -1.65
C LEU A 17 -12.54 -1.56 -1.36
N MET A 18 -11.67 -1.61 -2.37
CA MET A 18 -10.32 -1.07 -2.34
C MET A 18 -10.35 0.46 -2.43
N SER A 19 -10.80 1.09 -1.36
CA SER A 19 -10.73 2.54 -1.23
C SER A 19 -9.27 3.00 -1.10
N TYR A 20 -8.97 4.25 -1.45
CA TYR A 20 -7.64 4.82 -1.21
C TYR A 20 -7.23 4.75 0.27
N GLY A 21 -8.18 4.89 1.20
CA GLY A 21 -7.91 4.76 2.63
C GLY A 21 -7.40 3.37 3.01
N LEU A 22 -8.04 2.32 2.50
CA LEU A 22 -7.59 0.94 2.68
C LEU A 22 -6.23 0.71 2.00
N LEU A 23 -6.11 1.07 0.72
CA LEU A 23 -4.86 0.90 -0.03
C LEU A 23 -3.66 1.57 0.65
N ASN A 24 -3.85 2.79 1.17
CA ASN A 24 -2.80 3.51 1.87
C ASN A 24 -2.44 2.88 3.22
N GLU A 25 -3.40 2.26 3.91
CA GLU A 25 -3.15 1.51 5.13
C GLU A 25 -2.37 0.23 4.83
N LEU A 26 -2.79 -0.54 3.83
CA LEU A 26 -2.10 -1.74 3.38
C LEU A 26 -0.66 -1.42 2.93
N ALA A 27 -0.47 -0.36 2.15
CA ALA A 27 0.87 0.06 1.72
C ALA A 27 1.79 0.45 2.89
N LYS A 28 1.23 0.97 4.00
CA LYS A 28 2.01 1.27 5.22
C LYS A 28 2.39 0.01 5.98
N LEU A 29 1.49 -0.96 6.09
CA LEU A 29 1.76 -2.25 6.74
C LEU A 29 2.85 -3.01 5.99
N VAL A 30 2.75 -3.02 4.66
CA VAL A 30 3.70 -3.71 3.78
C VAL A 30 5.04 -2.98 3.68
N GLY A 31 5.03 -1.64 3.66
CA GLY A 31 6.23 -0.81 3.69
C GLY A 31 7.01 -0.72 2.37
N SER A 32 7.15 -1.83 1.62
CA SER A 32 7.87 -1.86 0.34
C SER A 32 7.34 -2.94 -0.62
N PRO A 33 7.55 -2.80 -1.95
CA PRO A 33 7.04 -3.76 -2.92
C PRO A 33 7.61 -5.18 -2.75
N GLU A 34 8.83 -5.32 -2.23
CA GLU A 34 9.49 -6.62 -2.01
C GLU A 34 8.83 -7.44 -0.90
N VAL A 35 8.17 -6.78 0.03
CA VAL A 35 7.48 -7.39 1.17
C VAL A 35 6.06 -7.84 0.80
N ALA A 36 5.44 -7.23 -0.21
CA ALA A 36 4.05 -7.52 -0.57
C ALA A 36 3.75 -9.02 -0.85
N PRO A 37 4.63 -9.81 -1.50
CA PRO A 37 4.40 -11.25 -1.66
C PRO A 37 4.41 -12.05 -0.36
N GLN A 38 4.93 -11.49 0.74
CA GLN A 38 4.98 -12.13 2.05
C GLN A 38 3.64 -12.02 2.81
N ILE A 39 2.68 -11.23 2.33
CA ILE A 39 1.37 -11.04 2.99
C ILE A 39 0.69 -12.38 3.32
N SER A 40 0.76 -13.36 2.44
CA SER A 40 0.14 -14.68 2.68
C SER A 40 1.02 -15.63 3.49
N LEU A 41 2.31 -15.33 3.69
CA LEU A 41 3.29 -16.25 4.29
C LEU A 41 3.70 -15.84 5.71
N ASP A 42 3.89 -14.55 5.95
CA ASP A 42 4.22 -13.99 7.24
C ASP A 42 2.95 -13.85 8.09
N GLU A 43 2.92 -14.54 9.23
CA GLU A 43 1.74 -14.63 10.10
C GLU A 43 1.28 -13.26 10.61
N GLY A 44 2.21 -12.43 11.09
CA GLY A 44 1.88 -11.11 11.62
C GLY A 44 1.37 -10.17 10.52
N LEU A 45 2.03 -10.15 9.36
CA LEU A 45 1.57 -9.36 8.23
C LEU A 45 0.23 -9.85 7.68
N ARG A 46 0.00 -11.16 7.66
CA ARG A 46 -1.26 -11.77 7.23
C ARG A 46 -2.41 -11.29 8.11
N GLU A 47 -2.25 -11.36 9.43
CA GLU A 47 -3.25 -10.90 10.40
C GLU A 47 -3.52 -9.41 10.28
N ASP A 48 -2.47 -8.59 10.20
CA ASP A 48 -2.60 -7.13 10.08
C ASP A 48 -3.35 -6.74 8.79
N VAL A 49 -3.03 -7.40 7.67
CA VAL A 49 -3.67 -7.15 6.36
C VAL A 49 -5.13 -7.59 6.39
N LEU A 50 -5.43 -8.80 6.90
CA LEU A 50 -6.81 -9.26 7.05
C LEU A 50 -7.60 -8.31 7.94
N GLY A 51 -7.01 -7.87 9.06
CA GLY A 51 -7.66 -6.97 10.01
C GLY A 51 -8.00 -5.63 9.36
N ALA A 52 -7.09 -5.12 8.53
CA ALA A 52 -7.33 -3.90 7.76
C ALA A 52 -8.45 -4.09 6.71
N CYS A 53 -8.45 -5.20 5.97
CA CYS A 53 -9.46 -5.49 4.94
C CYS A 53 -10.86 -5.72 5.52
N LEU A 54 -10.95 -6.43 6.65
CA LEU A 54 -12.21 -6.82 7.28
C LEU A 54 -12.75 -5.78 8.25
N ALA A 55 -11.96 -4.77 8.63
CA ALA A 55 -12.44 -3.66 9.45
C ALA A 55 -13.68 -2.99 8.84
N TYR A 56 -14.64 -2.63 9.69
CA TYR A 56 -15.80 -1.86 9.26
C TYR A 56 -15.36 -0.43 9.00
N ARG A 57 -15.67 0.10 7.82
CA ARG A 57 -15.22 1.44 7.37
C ARG A 57 -16.40 2.29 6.91
N LYS A 58 -16.26 3.61 7.03
CA LYS A 58 -17.13 4.56 6.33
C LYS A 58 -16.80 4.56 4.84
N ALA A 59 -17.70 5.09 4.02
CA ALA A 59 -17.45 5.31 2.59
C ALA A 59 -16.18 6.14 2.30
N SER A 60 -15.73 6.98 3.25
CA SER A 60 -14.47 7.72 3.15
C SER A 60 -13.21 6.87 3.38
N GLY A 61 -13.34 5.59 3.73
CA GLY A 61 -12.23 4.68 4.05
C GLY A 61 -11.77 4.72 5.51
N LYS A 62 -12.35 5.61 6.35
CA LYS A 62 -12.03 5.69 7.79
C LYS A 62 -12.59 4.49 8.55
N ILE A 63 -11.77 3.87 9.39
CA ILE A 63 -12.17 2.76 10.27
C ILE A 63 -13.22 3.24 11.27
N LEU A 64 -14.30 2.48 11.37
CA LEU A 64 -15.37 2.58 12.38
C LEU A 64 -15.11 1.61 13.52
N LYS A 65 -14.85 0.34 13.18
CA LYS A 65 -14.64 -0.75 14.13
C LYS A 65 -13.63 -1.73 13.53
N LYS A 66 -12.64 -2.14 14.32
CA LYS A 66 -11.72 -3.23 13.97
C LYS A 66 -12.39 -4.57 14.26
N VAL A 67 -11.99 -5.61 13.53
CA VAL A 67 -12.29 -6.99 13.95
C VAL A 67 -11.49 -7.25 15.23
N GLU A 68 -12.15 -7.72 16.27
CA GLU A 68 -11.57 -7.81 17.63
C GLU A 68 -10.83 -9.13 17.85
N ASP A 69 -11.28 -10.20 17.20
CA ASP A 69 -10.69 -11.53 17.30
C ASP A 69 -10.60 -12.15 15.89
N MET A 70 -9.39 -12.52 15.50
CA MET A 70 -9.11 -13.14 14.20
C MET A 70 -9.19 -14.67 14.28
N ASP A 71 -9.09 -15.25 15.47
CA ASP A 71 -9.13 -16.69 15.70
C ASP A 71 -10.57 -17.24 15.63
N ASP A 72 -11.58 -16.39 15.87
CA ASP A 72 -13.01 -16.72 15.83
C ASP A 72 -13.71 -16.17 14.58
N LEU A 73 -12.96 -16.05 13.48
CA LEU A 73 -13.50 -15.57 12.20
C LEU A 73 -14.43 -16.61 11.55
N ASP A 74 -15.73 -16.30 11.50
CA ASP A 74 -16.70 -17.05 10.70
C ASP A 74 -16.59 -16.69 9.21
N MET A 75 -15.56 -17.24 8.58
CA MET A 75 -15.22 -17.05 7.16
C MET A 75 -14.49 -18.28 6.63
N SER A 76 -14.73 -18.62 5.36
CA SER A 76 -14.08 -19.77 4.74
C SER A 76 -12.60 -19.52 4.48
N ILE A 77 -11.78 -20.58 4.43
CA ILE A 77 -10.36 -20.47 4.06
C ILE A 77 -10.24 -19.87 2.65
N ASP A 78 -11.10 -20.29 1.72
CA ASP A 78 -11.12 -19.79 0.34
C ASP A 78 -11.38 -18.27 0.30
N ASP A 79 -12.29 -17.75 1.13
CA ASP A 79 -12.55 -16.31 1.23
C ASP A 79 -11.35 -15.56 1.85
N ILE A 80 -10.69 -16.14 2.85
CA ILE A 80 -9.48 -15.56 3.46
C ILE A 80 -8.37 -15.44 2.41
N GLU A 81 -8.10 -16.52 1.68
CA GLU A 81 -7.11 -16.55 0.59
C GLU A 81 -7.47 -15.53 -0.49
N ALA A 82 -8.73 -15.45 -0.90
CA ALA A 82 -9.19 -14.46 -1.87
C ALA A 82 -8.98 -13.02 -1.40
N VAL A 83 -9.18 -12.72 -0.11
CA VAL A 83 -8.91 -11.38 0.46
C VAL A 83 -7.42 -11.06 0.43
N LEU A 84 -6.57 -12.00 0.82
CA LEU A 84 -5.12 -11.83 0.87
C LEU A 84 -4.53 -11.62 -0.53
N ASP A 85 -4.94 -12.44 -1.50
CA ASP A 85 -4.52 -12.33 -2.89
C ASP A 85 -4.96 -10.99 -3.48
N TRP A 86 -6.22 -10.63 -3.27
CA TRP A 86 -6.78 -9.35 -3.71
C TRP A 86 -6.06 -8.15 -3.08
N ALA A 87 -5.74 -8.19 -1.79
CA ALA A 87 -4.94 -7.15 -1.15
C ALA A 87 -3.53 -7.07 -1.76
N THR A 88 -2.90 -8.22 -1.98
CA THR A 88 -1.55 -8.34 -2.53
C THR A 88 -1.44 -7.74 -3.92
N GLU A 89 -2.31 -8.09 -4.87
CA GLU A 89 -2.19 -7.54 -6.23
C GLU A 89 -2.48 -6.03 -6.28
N HIS A 90 -3.36 -5.50 -5.43
CA HIS A 90 -3.65 -4.06 -5.36
C HIS A 90 -2.44 -3.28 -4.83
N VAL A 91 -1.81 -3.78 -3.75
CA VAL A 91 -0.62 -3.15 -3.16
C VAL A 91 0.56 -3.21 -4.13
N LEU A 92 0.82 -4.36 -4.76
CA LEU A 92 1.86 -4.50 -5.77
C LEU A 92 1.64 -3.56 -6.96
N SER A 93 0.41 -3.54 -7.48
CA SER A 93 0.02 -2.65 -8.58
C SER A 93 0.23 -1.17 -8.21
N PHE A 94 -0.10 -0.79 -6.97
CA PHE A 94 0.15 0.56 -6.47
C PHE A 94 1.64 0.91 -6.45
N PHE A 95 2.49 0.04 -5.90
CA PHE A 95 3.93 0.29 -5.85
C PHE A 95 4.55 0.35 -7.24
N VAL A 96 4.23 -0.60 -8.12
CA VAL A 96 4.75 -0.62 -9.51
C VAL A 96 4.35 0.65 -10.26
N ARG A 97 3.09 1.08 -10.16
CA ARG A 97 2.62 2.33 -10.77
C ARG A 97 3.32 3.55 -10.19
N SER A 98 3.58 3.55 -8.88
CA SER A 98 4.27 4.65 -8.19
C SER A 98 5.74 4.75 -8.60
N LEU A 99 6.45 3.62 -8.68
CA LEU A 99 7.82 3.55 -9.20
C LEU A 99 7.90 4.01 -10.66
N GLY A 100 7.01 3.52 -11.52
CA GLY A 100 6.96 3.96 -12.91
C GLY A 100 6.71 5.46 -13.07
N LYS A 101 5.86 6.05 -12.22
CA LYS A 101 5.65 7.51 -12.18
C LYS A 101 6.90 8.25 -11.68
N MET A 102 7.62 7.69 -10.71
CA MET A 102 8.86 8.29 -10.20
C MET A 102 9.93 8.35 -11.28
N VAL A 103 10.19 7.24 -11.97
CA VAL A 103 11.15 7.19 -13.09
C VAL A 103 10.83 8.25 -14.14
N LYS A 104 9.57 8.30 -14.61
CA LYS A 104 9.13 9.30 -15.59
C LYS A 104 9.31 10.74 -15.11
N ARG A 105 9.08 11.01 -13.82
CA ARG A 105 9.28 12.36 -13.24
C ARG A 105 10.75 12.74 -13.21
N VAL A 106 11.63 11.80 -12.87
CA VAL A 106 13.09 12.03 -12.89
C VAL A 106 13.56 12.31 -14.31
N GLU A 107 13.14 11.49 -15.28
CA GLU A 107 13.47 11.68 -16.69
C GLU A 107 12.99 13.03 -17.23
N SER A 108 11.74 13.41 -16.91
CA SER A 108 11.14 14.66 -17.39
C SER A 108 11.75 15.93 -16.78
N ASN A 109 12.50 15.81 -15.67
CA ASN A 109 13.11 16.94 -14.97
C ASN A 109 14.64 16.87 -14.97
N LYS A 110 15.24 16.00 -15.79
CA LYS A 110 16.70 15.75 -15.80
C LYS A 110 17.52 17.03 -15.93
N ASP A 111 17.18 17.88 -16.90
CA ASP A 111 17.92 19.14 -17.16
C ASP A 111 17.84 20.11 -15.96
N VAL A 112 16.67 20.18 -15.31
CA VAL A 112 16.47 21.01 -14.10
C VAL A 112 17.29 20.46 -12.94
N LEU A 113 17.31 19.13 -12.75
CA LEU A 113 18.08 18.49 -11.69
C LEU A 113 19.59 18.67 -11.89
N GLU A 114 20.08 18.57 -13.12
CA GLU A 114 21.49 18.83 -13.46
C GLU A 114 21.87 20.30 -13.25
N GLY A 115 21.00 21.24 -13.62
CA GLY A 115 21.20 22.67 -13.38
C GLY A 115 21.20 23.03 -11.89
N LEU A 116 20.33 22.40 -11.07
CA LEU A 116 20.31 22.59 -9.62
C LEU A 116 21.56 22.02 -8.95
N LYS A 117 22.02 20.82 -9.36
CA LYS A 117 23.28 20.24 -8.87
C LYS A 117 24.47 21.14 -9.16
N SER A 118 24.57 21.61 -10.41
CA SER A 118 25.64 22.53 -10.83
C SER A 118 25.64 23.84 -10.03
N SER A 119 24.44 24.34 -9.69
CA SER A 119 24.28 25.55 -8.86
C SER A 119 24.69 25.33 -7.40
N LEU A 120 24.38 24.14 -6.85
CA LEU A 120 24.77 23.76 -5.49
C LEU A 120 26.29 23.56 -5.35
N ASP A 121 26.92 22.90 -6.32
CA ASP A 121 28.37 22.71 -6.36
C ASP A 121 29.10 24.08 -6.49
N GLY A 122 28.55 25.01 -7.27
CA GLY A 122 29.04 26.39 -7.37
C GLY A 122 28.96 27.18 -6.06
N LEU A 123 27.91 26.96 -5.25
CA LEU A 123 27.75 27.57 -3.92
C LEU A 123 28.78 27.02 -2.90
N GLN A 124 29.08 25.73 -2.93
CA GLN A 124 30.15 25.14 -2.08
C GLN A 124 31.55 25.60 -2.50
N GLY A 125 31.81 25.73 -3.80
CA GLY A 125 33.09 26.29 -4.30
C GLY A 125 33.30 27.75 -3.88
N SER A 126 32.22 28.54 -3.81
CA SER A 126 32.26 29.96 -3.43
C SER A 126 32.51 30.18 -1.93
N THR A 127 32.17 29.21 -1.08
CA THR A 127 32.39 29.29 0.39
C THR A 127 33.79 28.86 0.82
N SER A 128 34.56 28.20 -0.06
CA SER A 128 35.94 27.79 0.20
C SER A 128 37.00 28.80 -0.26
N ALA A 129 36.60 29.86 -0.99
CA ALA A 129 37.51 30.84 -1.58
C ALA A 129 37.65 32.15 -0.75
N THR A 130 37.03 32.23 0.43
CA THR A 130 37.01 33.43 1.30
C THR A 130 37.53 33.18 2.72
N ALA A 131 38.29 32.09 2.96
CA ALA A 131 38.99 31.84 4.22
C ALA A 131 40.48 32.20 4.12
#